data_AF-A0AB39KG77-F1
#
_entry.id   AF-A0AB39KG77-F1
#
_cell.length_a   1.000
_cell.length_b   1.000
_cell.length_c   1.000
_cell.angle_alpha   90.00
_cell.angle_beta   90.00
_cell.angle_gamma   90.00
#
_symmetry.space_group_name_H-M   'P 1'
#
loop_
_entity.id
_entity.type
_entity.pdbx_description
1 polymer ?
#
loop_
_entity_poly.entity_id
_entity_poly.type
_entity_poly.pdbx_seq_one_letter_code
_entity_poly.pdbx_strand_id
1 'polypeptide(L)'
;MSGYEINFDGLVGPTHHYAGLSFGNVASTKNRNNASNPKLAAKQGLKKMKALADLGLKQGVFAPQERPHVPTLRRLGFTGSDIDVIAQAMRTAPALLSSLSSASSMWTANSCTVSPSADSTDGRMHFTAANLNNKFHRSIEHHTTTRILQAMFKNDVYFAHHEALPEAALFGDEGAANHNRLGGAYDQAGVQVFVYGQQQLGGTVAPQKFPARQTREASEAIARLHRLDANRTVFIQQNPDVIDQGVFHNDVIAVSNQQVFFHHQHAFLNQAAALDEIRHKMAEIEQEFVSIEVPESRVKVEDAVSTYLFNSQILTRADGGMSIVVPEESRQNSAVWSYLNDMIQMGTPIDDIKVFDLRESMRNGGGPACLRLRVAVNEAELNAVNPNLFMNDALFKTLNQWVDQHYRDELTQDDLADPSLLIESRTALDELTKILNLGSVYHFQR
;
A
#
# COMPACT_ATOMS: atom_id res chain seq x y z
N MET A 1 -15.69 -14.04 -16.12
CA MET A 1 -14.42 -13.28 -16.09
C MET A 1 -13.29 -14.28 -16.19
N SER A 2 -12.38 -14.10 -17.14
CA SER A 2 -11.06 -14.73 -17.06
C SER A 2 -10.22 -13.87 -16.10
N GLY A 3 -9.58 -14.50 -15.12
CA GLY A 3 -8.75 -13.81 -14.13
C GLY A 3 -9.49 -13.01 -13.04
N TYR A 4 -8.78 -12.75 -11.94
CA TYR A 4 -9.27 -11.99 -10.79
C TYR A 4 -8.20 -11.02 -10.30
N GLU A 5 -8.59 -9.88 -9.75
CA GLU A 5 -7.72 -9.10 -8.88
C GLU A 5 -8.08 -9.40 -7.42
N ILE A 6 -7.10 -9.86 -6.65
CA ILE A 6 -7.22 -10.02 -5.20
C ILE A 6 -6.69 -8.76 -4.52
N ASN A 7 -7.48 -8.19 -3.61
CA ASN A 7 -7.04 -7.13 -2.73
C ASN A 7 -6.53 -7.75 -1.42
N PHE A 8 -5.24 -7.60 -1.10
CA PHE A 8 -4.67 -7.99 0.20
C PHE A 8 -4.48 -6.77 1.08
N ASP A 9 -5.36 -6.63 2.05
CA ASP A 9 -5.37 -5.46 2.93
C ASP A 9 -4.53 -5.69 4.18
N GLY A 10 -3.78 -4.68 4.60
CA GLY A 10 -3.03 -4.70 5.85
C GLY A 10 -3.96 -4.65 7.06
N LEU A 11 -3.89 -5.70 7.89
CA LEU A 11 -4.47 -5.66 9.22
C LEU A 11 -3.63 -4.73 10.10
N VAL A 12 -4.26 -3.70 10.65
CA VAL A 12 -3.58 -2.69 11.49
C VAL A 12 -2.94 -3.35 12.70
N GLY A 13 -1.69 -3.01 13.02
CA GLY A 13 -0.95 -3.60 14.14
C GLY A 13 -1.37 -3.06 15.52
N PRO A 14 -1.12 -3.80 16.62
CA PRO A 14 -1.51 -3.41 17.98
C PRO A 14 -0.88 -2.09 18.47
N THR A 15 0.24 -1.69 17.87
CA THR A 15 1.01 -0.49 18.25
C THR A 15 0.70 0.73 17.40
N HIS A 16 -0.43 0.76 16.68
CA HIS A 16 -0.85 1.92 15.88
C HIS A 16 -0.88 3.19 16.72
N HIS A 17 -0.09 4.19 16.34
CA HIS A 17 -0.01 5.48 17.02
C HIS A 17 0.40 6.60 16.06
N TYR A 18 0.18 7.86 16.48
CA TYR A 18 0.46 9.04 15.68
C TYR A 18 1.79 9.69 16.05
N ALA A 19 2.85 9.33 15.32
CA ALA A 19 4.21 9.77 15.64
C ALA A 19 4.76 10.91 14.76
N GLY A 20 4.09 11.24 13.64
CA GLY A 20 4.55 12.29 12.73
C GLY A 20 5.90 12.01 12.06
N LEU A 21 6.18 10.74 11.74
CA LEU A 21 7.51 10.27 11.31
C LEU A 21 7.80 10.51 9.81
N SER A 22 6.79 10.91 9.04
CA SER A 22 6.88 10.99 7.58
C SER A 22 6.85 12.43 7.08
N PHE A 23 8.01 13.11 7.08
CA PHE A 23 8.14 14.41 6.42
C PHE A 23 7.74 14.31 4.93
N GLY A 24 6.85 15.19 4.49
CA GLY A 24 6.14 15.14 3.19
C GLY A 24 4.73 14.53 3.26
N ASN A 25 4.38 13.80 4.32
CA ASN A 25 3.02 13.38 4.61
C ASN A 25 2.40 14.36 5.62
N VAL A 26 1.54 15.24 5.11
CA VAL A 26 0.92 16.34 5.88
C VAL A 26 0.01 15.80 6.98
N ALA A 27 -0.74 14.72 6.72
CA ALA A 27 -1.64 14.10 7.70
C ALA A 27 -0.88 13.55 8.91
N SER A 28 0.19 12.80 8.67
CA SER A 28 1.06 12.26 9.73
C SER A 28 1.62 13.37 10.62
N THR A 29 2.08 14.47 10.02
CA THR A 29 2.65 15.61 10.76
C THR A 29 1.59 16.32 11.62
N LYS A 30 0.39 16.52 11.07
CA LYS A 30 -0.72 17.23 11.74
C LYS A 30 -1.28 16.50 12.96
N ASN A 31 -1.25 15.17 12.96
CA ASN A 31 -1.82 14.35 14.04
C ASN A 31 -0.80 13.87 15.07
N ARG A 32 0.46 14.32 14.97
CA ARG A 32 1.54 13.91 15.86
C ARG A 32 1.18 14.08 17.34
N ASN A 33 1.46 13.05 18.14
CA ASN A 33 1.25 12.97 19.58
C ASN A 33 -0.21 12.96 20.04
N ASN A 34 -1.18 12.87 19.13
CA ASN A 34 -2.56 12.57 19.52
C ASN A 34 -2.65 11.11 20.00
N ALA A 35 -3.58 10.84 20.91
CA ALA A 35 -3.95 9.48 21.27
C ALA A 35 -4.57 8.78 20.05
N SER A 36 -4.15 7.55 19.77
CA SER A 36 -4.72 6.68 18.75
C SER A 36 -5.66 5.65 19.36
N ASN A 37 -6.47 5.01 18.53
CA ASN A 37 -7.28 3.86 18.92
C ASN A 37 -6.92 2.65 18.03
N PRO A 38 -5.92 1.82 18.44
CA PRO A 38 -5.51 0.65 17.67
C PRO A 38 -6.67 -0.31 17.36
N LYS A 39 -7.54 -0.58 18.34
CA LYS A 39 -8.69 -1.49 18.16
C LYS A 39 -9.65 -0.98 17.09
N LEU A 40 -10.02 0.30 17.15
CA LEU A 40 -10.88 0.94 16.17
C LEU A 40 -10.23 0.93 14.79
N ALA A 41 -8.93 1.25 14.69
CA ALA A 41 -8.20 1.25 13.43
C ALA A 41 -8.25 -0.13 12.74
N ALA A 42 -8.00 -1.20 13.50
CA ALA A 42 -8.11 -2.57 12.99
C ALA A 42 -9.56 -2.91 12.56
N LYS A 43 -10.57 -2.54 13.36
CA LYS A 43 -11.98 -2.79 13.03
C LYS A 43 -12.47 -2.00 11.81
N GLN A 44 -11.99 -0.77 11.61
CA GLN A 44 -12.29 0.02 10.41
C GLN A 44 -11.76 -0.68 9.15
N GLY A 45 -10.50 -1.13 9.17
CA GLY A 45 -9.91 -1.92 8.09
C GLY A 45 -10.68 -3.21 7.81
N LEU A 46 -10.95 -4.01 8.85
CA LEU A 46 -11.72 -5.26 8.74
C LEU A 46 -13.11 -5.04 8.15
N LYS A 47 -13.81 -3.97 8.54
CA LYS A 47 -15.13 -3.63 8.00
C LYS A 47 -15.06 -3.32 6.51
N LYS A 48 -14.04 -2.58 6.05
CA LYS A 48 -13.82 -2.33 4.62
C LYS A 48 -13.59 -3.64 3.88
N MET A 49 -12.65 -4.46 4.36
CA MET A 49 -12.34 -5.77 3.77
C MET A 49 -13.61 -6.62 3.61
N LYS A 50 -14.39 -6.77 4.69
CA LYS A 50 -15.61 -7.59 4.67
C LYS A 50 -16.67 -7.04 3.72
N ALA A 51 -16.88 -5.72 3.71
CA ALA A 51 -17.83 -5.11 2.79
C ALA A 51 -17.46 -5.34 1.32
N LEU A 52 -16.16 -5.26 0.96
CA LEU A 52 -15.71 -5.57 -0.40
C LEU A 52 -15.83 -7.05 -0.73
N ALA A 53 -15.52 -7.94 0.22
CA ALA A 53 -15.74 -9.39 0.07
C ALA A 53 -17.22 -9.73 -0.17
N ASP A 54 -18.13 -9.07 0.53
CA ASP A 54 -19.58 -9.26 0.41
C ASP A 54 -20.15 -8.75 -0.92
N LEU A 55 -19.43 -7.84 -1.60
CA LEU A 55 -19.71 -7.44 -2.98
C LEU A 55 -19.20 -8.46 -4.02
N GLY A 56 -18.62 -9.58 -3.57
CA GLY A 56 -18.10 -10.65 -4.42
C GLY A 56 -16.66 -10.45 -4.90
N LEU A 57 -15.96 -9.43 -4.40
CA LEU A 57 -14.55 -9.19 -4.74
C LEU A 57 -13.64 -10.16 -3.99
N LYS A 58 -12.53 -10.55 -4.62
CA LYS A 58 -11.52 -11.37 -3.95
C LYS A 58 -10.76 -10.48 -2.95
N GLN A 59 -10.96 -10.74 -1.67
CA GLN A 59 -10.36 -9.99 -0.58
C GLN A 59 -9.57 -10.93 0.32
N GLY A 60 -8.33 -10.55 0.64
CA GLY A 60 -7.46 -11.23 1.58
C GLY A 60 -6.92 -10.29 2.66
N VAL A 61 -6.30 -10.88 3.68
CA VAL A 61 -5.67 -10.18 4.81
C VAL A 61 -4.16 -10.35 4.75
N PHE A 62 -3.44 -9.26 5.00
CA PHE A 62 -1.99 -9.21 5.16
C PHE A 62 -1.66 -8.91 6.62
N ALA A 63 -0.81 -9.74 7.24
CA ALA A 63 -0.54 -9.65 8.67
C ALA A 63 0.31 -8.40 9.05
N PRO A 64 0.09 -7.79 10.24
CA PRO A 64 0.96 -6.74 10.77
C PRO A 64 2.34 -7.30 11.14
N GLN A 65 3.28 -6.44 11.52
CA GLN A 65 4.63 -6.85 11.90
C GLN A 65 4.90 -6.74 13.41
N GLU A 66 5.96 -7.41 13.87
CA GLU A 66 6.46 -7.32 15.25
C GLU A 66 6.82 -5.87 15.62
N ARG A 67 6.12 -5.32 16.62
CA ARG A 67 6.34 -3.99 17.18
C ARG A 67 6.11 -4.03 18.71
N PRO A 68 6.89 -3.31 19.53
CA PRO A 68 8.15 -2.62 19.20
C PRO A 68 9.21 -3.55 18.60
N HIS A 69 9.99 -3.06 17.63
CA HIS A 69 10.99 -3.86 16.92
C HIS A 69 12.32 -3.92 17.68
N VAL A 70 12.36 -4.77 18.72
CA VAL A 70 13.51 -4.97 19.61
C VAL A 70 14.81 -5.33 18.89
N PRO A 71 14.83 -6.16 17.83
CA PRO A 71 16.09 -6.48 17.13
C PRO A 71 16.82 -5.24 16.60
N THR A 72 16.09 -4.23 16.09
CA THR A 72 16.71 -2.99 15.61
C THR A 72 17.19 -2.12 16.76
N LEU A 73 16.47 -2.06 17.89
CA LEU A 73 16.97 -1.38 19.08
C LEU A 73 18.32 -1.98 19.52
N ARG A 74 18.43 -3.30 19.54
CA ARG A 74 19.71 -3.97 19.87
C ARG A 74 20.82 -3.62 18.89
N ARG A 75 20.53 -3.60 17.59
CA ARG A 75 21.47 -3.17 16.54
C ARG A 75 21.95 -1.72 16.73
N LEU A 76 21.14 -0.88 17.38
CA LEU A 76 21.45 0.51 17.70
C LEU A 76 22.14 0.68 19.07
N GLY A 77 22.52 -0.40 19.74
CA GLY A 77 23.35 -0.38 20.93
C GLY A 77 22.62 -0.51 22.27
N PHE A 78 21.30 -0.71 22.27
CA PHE A 78 20.57 -1.02 23.50
C PHE A 78 20.78 -2.48 23.92
N THR A 79 21.06 -2.73 25.20
CA THR A 79 21.42 -4.06 25.72
C THR A 79 20.55 -4.49 26.91
N GLY A 80 20.54 -5.77 27.26
CA GLY A 80 19.74 -6.33 28.37
C GLY A 80 18.58 -7.21 27.88
N SER A 81 17.57 -7.43 28.71
CA SER A 81 16.34 -8.11 28.29
C SER A 81 15.55 -7.25 27.28
N ASP A 82 14.55 -7.82 26.62
CA ASP A 82 13.72 -7.06 25.67
C ASP A 82 13.00 -5.87 26.35
N ILE A 83 12.55 -6.07 27.60
CA ILE A 83 11.94 -5.03 28.43
C ILE A 83 12.98 -3.96 28.79
N ASP A 84 14.20 -4.35 29.17
CA ASP A 84 15.27 -3.38 29.48
C ASP A 84 15.63 -2.53 28.26
N VAL A 85 15.70 -3.15 27.09
CA VAL A 85 16.01 -2.48 25.82
C VAL A 85 14.94 -1.42 25.50
N ILE A 86 13.67 -1.77 25.60
CA ILE A 86 12.56 -0.82 25.38
C ILE A 86 12.57 0.30 26.42
N ALA A 87 12.73 -0.03 27.70
CA ALA A 87 12.76 0.97 28.77
C ALA A 87 13.96 1.93 28.65
N GLN A 88 15.13 1.42 28.25
CA GLN A 88 16.30 2.26 27.93
C GLN A 88 16.03 3.18 26.74
N ALA A 89 15.43 2.65 25.66
CA ALA A 89 15.08 3.42 24.48
C ALA A 89 14.09 4.54 24.82
N MET A 90 13.07 4.28 25.64
CA MET A 90 12.13 5.32 26.08
C MET A 90 12.83 6.43 26.88
N ARG A 91 13.72 6.07 27.81
CA ARG A 91 14.42 7.07 28.64
C ARG A 91 15.41 7.94 27.86
N THR A 92 16.08 7.37 26.86
CA THR A 92 17.24 8.02 26.20
C THR A 92 16.96 8.49 24.78
N ALA A 93 16.04 7.83 24.07
CA ALA A 93 15.70 8.12 22.68
C ALA A 93 14.22 7.76 22.38
N PRO A 94 13.23 8.41 23.03
CA PRO A 94 11.80 8.06 22.90
C PRO A 94 11.26 8.18 21.45
N ALA A 95 11.82 9.10 20.65
CA ALA A 95 11.49 9.22 19.23
C ALA A 95 11.95 8.00 18.40
N LEU A 96 13.06 7.38 18.79
CA LEU A 96 13.57 6.17 18.15
C LEU A 96 12.69 4.96 18.49
N LEU A 97 12.26 4.83 19.76
CA LEU A 97 11.30 3.81 20.16
C LEU A 97 10.00 3.95 19.37
N SER A 98 9.46 5.17 19.26
CA SER A 98 8.28 5.44 18.45
C SER A 98 8.46 5.03 16.98
N SER A 99 9.62 5.33 16.39
CA SER A 99 9.95 4.89 15.02
C SER A 99 9.93 3.37 14.88
N LEU A 100 10.46 2.64 15.86
CA LEU A 100 10.50 1.18 15.85
C LEU A 100 9.22 0.51 16.36
N SER A 101 8.21 1.30 16.71
CA SER A 101 6.88 0.83 17.14
C SER A 101 5.76 1.22 16.17
N SER A 102 6.09 1.84 15.03
CA SER A 102 5.09 2.26 14.03
C SER A 102 4.35 1.06 13.43
N ALA A 103 3.02 1.16 13.30
CA ALA A 103 2.18 0.19 12.59
C ALA A 103 2.14 0.42 11.07
N SER A 104 3.15 1.09 10.50
CA SER A 104 3.21 1.50 9.08
C SER A 104 3.11 0.34 8.07
N SER A 105 3.41 -0.89 8.49
CA SER A 105 3.24 -2.08 7.65
C SER A 105 1.78 -2.37 7.27
N MET A 106 0.81 -1.68 7.88
CA MET A 106 -0.60 -1.75 7.46
C MET A 106 -0.83 -1.18 6.05
N TRP A 107 0.07 -0.32 5.56
CA TRP A 107 -0.02 0.21 4.20
C TRP A 107 0.63 -0.73 3.20
N THR A 108 -0.10 -1.79 2.85
CA THR A 108 0.39 -2.86 1.98
C THR A 108 0.52 -2.45 0.52
N ALA A 109 0.00 -1.29 0.11
CA ALA A 109 0.38 -0.71 -1.18
C ALA A 109 1.90 -0.52 -1.30
N ASN A 110 2.61 -0.37 -0.18
CA ASN A 110 4.07 -0.25 -0.19
C ASN A 110 4.80 -1.53 0.23
N SER A 111 4.11 -2.66 0.45
CA SER A 111 4.78 -3.87 0.94
C SER A 111 5.71 -4.46 -0.12
N CYS A 112 5.26 -4.51 -1.37
CA CYS A 112 6.03 -4.99 -2.52
C CYS A 112 5.53 -4.38 -3.82
N THR A 113 6.32 -4.55 -4.87
CA THR A 113 5.78 -4.57 -6.23
C THR A 113 5.43 -6.01 -6.60
N VAL A 114 4.32 -6.20 -7.30
CA VAL A 114 3.87 -7.50 -7.83
C VAL A 114 3.61 -7.39 -9.32
N SER A 115 4.11 -8.34 -10.09
CA SER A 115 3.85 -8.46 -11.53
C SER A 115 3.17 -9.80 -11.83
N PRO A 116 1.96 -9.79 -12.41
CA PRO A 116 1.26 -11.00 -12.81
C PRO A 116 2.04 -11.86 -13.80
N SER A 117 1.77 -13.16 -13.79
CA SER A 117 2.39 -14.13 -14.69
C SER A 117 2.24 -13.76 -16.17
N ALA A 118 1.09 -13.19 -16.55
CA ALA A 118 0.78 -12.76 -17.92
C ALA A 118 1.73 -11.66 -18.47
N ASP A 119 2.48 -10.99 -17.60
CA ASP A 119 3.40 -9.92 -17.97
C ASP A 119 4.88 -10.33 -17.89
N SER A 120 5.16 -11.49 -17.27
CA SER A 120 6.50 -12.04 -17.11
C SER A 120 6.89 -12.97 -18.27
N THR A 121 8.15 -12.98 -18.67
CA THR A 121 8.60 -13.88 -19.75
C THR A 121 8.67 -15.35 -19.36
N ASP A 122 8.68 -15.68 -18.07
CA ASP A 122 8.72 -17.06 -17.57
C ASP A 122 7.35 -17.59 -17.10
N GLY A 123 6.30 -16.79 -17.25
CA GLY A 123 4.93 -17.17 -16.89
C GLY A 123 4.69 -17.31 -15.40
N ARG A 124 5.52 -16.70 -14.55
CA ARG A 124 5.37 -16.70 -13.09
C ARG A 124 5.02 -15.33 -12.55
N MET A 125 4.23 -15.30 -11.50
CA MET A 125 3.99 -14.07 -10.77
C MET A 125 5.21 -13.72 -9.91
N HIS A 126 5.72 -12.50 -10.06
CA HIS A 126 6.91 -12.04 -9.34
C HIS A 126 6.57 -11.06 -8.23
N PHE A 127 7.25 -11.21 -7.10
CA PHE A 127 7.17 -10.33 -5.93
C PHE A 127 8.55 -9.82 -5.55
N THR A 128 8.67 -8.52 -5.34
CA THR A 128 9.86 -7.91 -4.71
C THR A 128 9.40 -7.01 -3.57
N ALA A 129 9.77 -7.33 -2.33
CA ALA A 129 9.46 -6.47 -1.19
C ALA A 129 10.14 -5.10 -1.38
N ALA A 130 9.41 -4.02 -1.12
CA ALA A 130 9.95 -2.67 -1.28
C ALA A 130 10.90 -2.37 -0.11
N ASN A 131 12.06 -1.75 -0.39
CA ASN A 131 13.05 -1.48 0.66
C ASN A 131 12.64 -0.32 1.59
N LEU A 132 11.74 0.56 1.13
CA LEU A 132 11.21 1.71 1.89
C LEU A 132 12.31 2.57 2.50
N ASN A 133 13.44 2.67 1.80
CA ASN A 133 14.69 3.23 2.30
C ASN A 133 14.54 4.67 2.79
N ASN A 134 13.62 5.45 2.22
CA ASN A 134 13.47 6.87 2.54
C ASN A 134 13.09 7.12 4.01
N LYS A 135 12.30 6.23 4.63
CA LYS A 135 11.77 6.41 5.99
C LYS A 135 12.26 5.28 6.88
N PHE A 136 13.09 5.62 7.87
CA PHE A 136 13.70 4.63 8.78
C PHE A 136 12.69 3.67 9.46
N HIS A 137 11.55 4.18 9.95
CA HIS A 137 10.52 3.33 10.56
C HIS A 137 9.89 2.32 9.58
N ARG A 138 10.00 2.57 8.28
CA ARG A 138 9.53 1.70 7.20
C ARG A 138 10.62 0.83 6.61
N SER A 139 11.86 1.29 6.59
CA SER A 139 12.99 0.53 6.02
C SER A 139 13.30 -0.76 6.78
N ILE A 140 12.73 -0.96 7.97
CA ILE A 140 12.81 -2.21 8.73
C ILE A 140 11.74 -3.24 8.31
N GLU A 141 10.80 -2.87 7.44
CA GLU A 141 9.63 -3.71 7.12
C GLU A 141 9.98 -4.90 6.21
N HIS A 142 10.85 -4.68 5.21
CA HIS A 142 10.97 -5.56 4.04
C HIS A 142 11.39 -7.00 4.35
N HIS A 143 12.23 -7.22 5.36
CA HIS A 143 12.65 -8.57 5.76
C HIS A 143 11.47 -9.42 6.23
N THR A 144 10.60 -8.86 7.09
CA THR A 144 9.41 -9.57 7.57
C THR A 144 8.34 -9.63 6.47
N THR A 145 8.18 -8.58 5.69
CA THR A 145 7.29 -8.57 4.51
C THR A 145 7.63 -9.69 3.54
N THR A 146 8.91 -9.91 3.22
CA THR A 146 9.37 -11.01 2.35
C THR A 146 8.95 -12.37 2.89
N ARG A 147 9.12 -12.60 4.20
CA ARG A 147 8.72 -13.86 4.84
C ARG A 147 7.20 -14.07 4.82
N ILE A 148 6.44 -13.01 5.04
CA ILE A 148 4.98 -13.05 4.95
C ILE A 148 4.55 -13.38 3.52
N LEU A 149 5.10 -12.70 2.50
CA LEU A 149 4.81 -12.97 1.09
C LEU A 149 5.13 -14.42 0.70
N GLN A 150 6.28 -14.95 1.13
CA GLN A 150 6.64 -16.35 0.90
C GLN A 150 5.67 -17.34 1.56
N ALA A 151 5.12 -16.99 2.73
CA ALA A 151 4.10 -17.81 3.41
C ALA A 151 2.72 -17.69 2.75
N MET A 152 2.38 -16.53 2.18
CA MET A 152 1.12 -16.30 1.45
C MET A 152 1.12 -17.00 0.08
N PHE A 153 2.26 -16.96 -0.63
CA PHE A 153 2.44 -17.39 -2.02
C PHE A 153 3.56 -18.44 -2.11
N LYS A 154 3.35 -19.61 -1.50
CA LYS A 154 4.39 -20.62 -1.29
C LYS A 154 4.73 -21.48 -2.52
N ASN A 155 3.80 -21.63 -3.46
CA ASN A 155 3.96 -22.52 -4.60
C ASN A 155 4.98 -21.95 -5.61
N ASP A 156 6.15 -22.56 -5.68
CA ASP A 156 7.28 -22.15 -6.53
C ASP A 156 7.08 -22.46 -8.02
N VAL A 157 6.02 -23.18 -8.39
CA VAL A 157 5.60 -23.28 -9.80
C VAL A 157 5.02 -21.97 -10.29
N TYR A 158 4.25 -21.27 -9.43
CA TYR A 158 3.50 -20.07 -9.81
C TYR A 158 4.15 -18.77 -9.35
N PHE A 159 4.83 -18.76 -8.19
CA PHE A 159 5.22 -17.54 -7.50
C PHE A 159 6.73 -17.44 -7.31
N ALA A 160 7.35 -16.37 -7.79
CA ALA A 160 8.78 -16.08 -7.63
C ALA A 160 8.97 -14.90 -6.68
N HIS A 161 9.83 -15.07 -5.68
CA HIS A 161 10.12 -14.06 -4.66
C HIS A 161 11.56 -13.57 -4.79
N HIS A 162 11.73 -12.26 -4.77
CA HIS A 162 13.03 -11.58 -4.84
C HIS A 162 13.33 -10.86 -3.54
N GLU A 163 14.62 -10.71 -3.24
CA GLU A 163 15.06 -9.83 -2.15
C GLU A 163 14.75 -8.37 -2.47
N ALA A 164 14.49 -7.57 -1.43
CA ALA A 164 14.36 -6.14 -1.58
C ALA A 164 15.62 -5.53 -2.21
N LEU A 165 15.45 -4.46 -2.99
CA LEU A 165 16.58 -3.74 -3.58
C LEU A 165 17.51 -3.20 -2.49
N PRO A 166 18.81 -2.98 -2.79
CA PRO A 166 19.78 -2.47 -1.82
C PRO A 166 19.28 -1.23 -1.07
N GLU A 167 19.51 -1.17 0.24
CA GLU A 167 19.08 -0.06 1.11
C GLU A 167 19.93 1.21 0.90
N ALA A 168 19.86 1.78 -0.29
CA ALA A 168 20.52 3.02 -0.66
C ALA A 168 19.52 3.97 -1.32
N ALA A 169 19.71 5.28 -1.12
CA ALA A 169 18.83 6.29 -1.71
C ALA A 169 18.73 6.18 -3.24
N LEU A 170 19.81 5.74 -3.90
CA LEU A 170 19.87 5.45 -5.34
C LEU A 170 18.84 4.39 -5.78
N PHE A 171 18.48 3.46 -4.90
CA PHE A 171 17.49 2.41 -5.15
C PHE A 171 16.27 2.58 -4.25
N GLY A 172 15.89 3.83 -3.93
CA GLY A 172 14.67 4.10 -3.16
C GLY A 172 13.45 3.52 -3.86
N ASP A 173 12.77 2.57 -3.19
CA ASP A 173 11.61 1.84 -3.69
C ASP A 173 10.47 1.82 -2.66
N GLU A 174 9.30 2.27 -3.09
CA GLU A 174 8.07 2.32 -2.28
C GLU A 174 6.97 1.39 -2.82
N GLY A 175 7.32 0.46 -3.72
CA GLY A 175 6.45 -0.65 -4.11
C GLY A 175 5.22 -0.24 -4.93
N ALA A 176 4.13 -0.99 -4.76
CA ALA A 176 2.94 -0.87 -5.58
C ALA A 176 2.21 0.48 -5.51
N ALA A 177 2.48 1.33 -4.50
CA ALA A 177 1.95 2.70 -4.43
C ALA A 177 2.44 3.60 -5.58
N ASN A 178 3.55 3.22 -6.21
CA ASN A 178 4.13 3.86 -7.39
C ASN A 178 4.02 2.99 -8.66
N HIS A 179 3.16 1.99 -8.63
CA HIS A 179 2.96 1.05 -9.73
C HIS A 179 1.51 1.04 -10.18
N ASN A 180 1.32 1.03 -11.49
CA ASN A 180 0.03 0.90 -12.12
C ASN A 180 0.10 -0.24 -13.14
N ARG A 181 -1.05 -0.89 -13.34
CA ARG A 181 -1.22 -1.89 -14.39
C ARG A 181 -2.48 -1.55 -15.16
N LEU A 182 -2.36 -1.46 -16.48
CA LEU A 182 -3.45 -1.17 -17.40
C LEU A 182 -3.62 -2.32 -18.39
N GLY A 183 -4.84 -2.60 -18.83
CA GLY A 183 -5.12 -3.70 -19.76
C GLY A 183 -6.60 -4.08 -19.77
N GLY A 184 -6.91 -5.27 -20.29
CA GLY A 184 -8.26 -5.82 -20.32
C GLY A 184 -8.56 -6.66 -19.06
N ALA A 185 -8.85 -7.95 -19.28
CA ALA A 185 -9.01 -8.91 -18.19
C ALA A 185 -7.71 -9.11 -17.39
N TYR A 186 -7.84 -9.37 -16.08
CA TYR A 186 -6.71 -9.36 -15.16
C TYR A 186 -5.66 -10.45 -15.42
N ASP A 187 -6.08 -11.59 -15.98
CA ASP A 187 -5.18 -12.70 -16.34
C ASP A 187 -4.54 -12.58 -17.73
N GLN A 188 -4.85 -11.52 -18.48
CA GLN A 188 -4.26 -11.25 -19.77
C GLN A 188 -3.09 -10.28 -19.65
N ALA A 189 -2.25 -10.24 -20.68
CA ALA A 189 -1.20 -9.25 -20.87
C ALA A 189 -1.65 -7.82 -20.52
N GLY A 190 -0.87 -7.11 -19.71
CA GLY A 190 -1.09 -5.71 -19.38
C GLY A 190 0.13 -4.84 -19.66
N VAL A 191 -0.10 -3.52 -19.63
CA VAL A 191 0.95 -2.49 -19.62
C VAL A 191 1.26 -2.13 -18.17
N GLN A 192 2.51 -2.37 -17.76
CA GLN A 192 3.03 -2.02 -16.44
C GLN A 192 3.57 -0.59 -16.48
N VAL A 193 3.12 0.28 -15.58
CA VAL A 193 3.52 1.67 -15.52
C VAL A 193 4.14 1.98 -14.16
N PHE A 194 5.43 2.23 -14.16
CA PHE A 194 6.20 2.61 -12.99
C PHE A 194 6.32 4.13 -12.91
N VAL A 195 5.95 4.70 -11.76
CA VAL A 195 6.00 6.14 -11.51
C VAL A 195 7.16 6.44 -10.57
N TYR A 196 8.07 7.34 -10.94
CA TYR A 196 9.19 7.73 -10.08
C TYR A 196 9.19 9.23 -9.81
N GLY A 197 9.77 9.64 -8.68
CA GLY A 197 9.88 11.06 -8.34
C GLY A 197 11.18 11.70 -8.81
N GLN A 198 12.25 10.91 -8.90
CA GLN A 198 13.56 11.37 -9.35
C GLN A 198 14.35 10.26 -10.06
N GLN A 199 15.31 10.67 -10.89
CA GLN A 199 16.33 9.81 -11.48
C GLN A 199 17.68 10.30 -10.94
N GLN A 200 18.39 9.48 -10.17
CA GLN A 200 19.64 9.92 -9.55
C GLN A 200 20.82 9.90 -10.54
N LEU A 201 20.84 8.94 -11.46
CA LEU A 201 21.89 8.82 -12.45
C LEU A 201 21.51 9.62 -13.70
N GLY A 202 22.08 10.81 -13.83
CA GLY A 202 21.90 11.67 -15.01
C GLY A 202 20.56 12.41 -15.09
N GLY A 203 19.69 12.31 -14.08
CA GLY A 203 18.49 13.13 -13.97
C GLY A 203 18.78 14.51 -13.39
N THR A 204 18.02 15.52 -13.83
CA THR A 204 18.17 16.92 -13.38
C THR A 204 16.90 17.50 -12.75
N VAL A 205 15.76 16.82 -12.88
CA VAL A 205 14.46 17.28 -12.38
C VAL A 205 14.08 16.44 -11.17
N ALA A 206 13.78 17.12 -10.06
CA ALA A 206 13.39 16.53 -8.79
C ALA A 206 12.59 17.56 -7.95
N PRO A 207 11.78 17.12 -6.99
CA PRO A 207 11.13 18.02 -6.04
C PRO A 207 12.14 18.79 -5.17
N GLN A 208 11.76 19.98 -4.71
CA GLN A 208 12.63 20.91 -3.99
C GLN A 208 12.34 20.97 -2.48
N LYS A 209 11.13 20.64 -2.05
CA LYS A 209 10.67 20.76 -0.66
C LYS A 209 10.50 19.40 0.02
N PHE A 210 9.85 18.45 -0.64
CA PHE A 210 9.62 17.10 -0.12
C PHE A 210 10.41 16.06 -0.90
N PRO A 211 10.88 14.98 -0.25
CA PRO A 211 11.76 14.02 -0.91
C PRO A 211 10.99 13.17 -1.93
N ALA A 212 11.58 12.99 -3.12
CA ALA A 212 11.20 11.92 -4.03
C ALA A 212 11.68 10.57 -3.47
N ARG A 213 10.73 9.74 -3.02
CA ARG A 213 11.05 8.46 -2.37
C ARG A 213 11.35 7.34 -3.37
N GLN A 214 10.67 7.36 -4.51
CA GLN A 214 10.88 6.42 -5.60
C GLN A 214 11.93 6.95 -6.58
N THR A 215 12.88 6.10 -6.92
CA THR A 215 13.87 6.35 -7.96
C THR A 215 13.55 5.60 -9.24
N ARG A 216 13.90 6.17 -10.40
CA ARG A 216 13.80 5.48 -11.69
C ARG A 216 14.63 4.20 -11.69
N GLU A 217 15.82 4.26 -11.11
CA GLU A 217 16.76 3.14 -11.03
C GLU A 217 16.17 1.94 -10.28
N ALA A 218 15.44 2.21 -9.18
CA ALA A 218 14.68 1.17 -8.49
C ALA A 218 13.59 0.57 -9.39
N SER A 219 12.76 1.41 -10.00
CA SER A 219 11.68 0.95 -10.89
C SER A 219 12.20 0.08 -12.03
N GLU A 220 13.29 0.47 -12.68
CA GLU A 220 13.91 -0.33 -13.75
C GLU A 220 14.53 -1.63 -13.21
N ALA A 221 15.08 -1.63 -11.99
CA ALA A 221 15.57 -2.84 -11.35
C ALA A 221 14.45 -3.85 -11.05
N ILE A 222 13.30 -3.37 -10.56
CA ILE A 222 12.11 -4.19 -10.36
C ILE A 222 11.64 -4.79 -11.69
N ALA A 223 11.54 -3.99 -12.76
CA ALA A 223 11.14 -4.48 -14.07
C ALA A 223 12.06 -5.62 -14.59
N ARG A 224 13.37 -5.51 -14.35
CA ARG A 224 14.34 -6.58 -14.67
C ARG A 224 14.15 -7.83 -13.80
N LEU A 225 14.03 -7.66 -12.47
CA LEU A 225 13.79 -8.79 -11.54
C LEU A 225 12.51 -9.55 -11.90
N HIS A 226 11.48 -8.81 -12.31
CA HIS A 226 10.16 -9.34 -12.67
C HIS A 226 10.07 -9.81 -14.13
N ARG A 227 11.16 -9.73 -14.89
CA ARG A 227 11.26 -10.21 -16.27
C ARG A 227 10.16 -9.63 -17.16
N LEU A 228 9.90 -8.33 -16.99
CA LEU A 228 8.87 -7.63 -17.73
C LEU A 228 9.30 -7.36 -19.17
N ASP A 229 8.34 -7.44 -20.07
CA ASP A 229 8.50 -7.04 -21.46
C ASP A 229 8.63 -5.52 -21.58
N ALA A 230 9.74 -5.06 -22.16
CA ALA A 230 10.02 -3.63 -22.34
C ALA A 230 8.99 -2.92 -23.23
N ASN A 231 8.39 -3.63 -24.20
CA ASN A 231 7.35 -3.07 -25.05
C ASN A 231 6.04 -2.83 -24.28
N ARG A 232 5.85 -3.51 -23.14
CA ARG A 232 4.67 -3.36 -22.27
C ARG A 232 5.02 -2.74 -20.91
N THR A 233 6.17 -2.08 -20.79
CA THR A 233 6.60 -1.40 -19.56
C THR A 233 6.86 0.07 -19.81
N VAL A 234 6.31 0.95 -18.97
CA VAL A 234 6.43 2.41 -19.08
C VAL A 234 7.03 2.97 -17.80
N PHE A 235 7.92 3.96 -17.91
CA PHE A 235 8.49 4.69 -16.77
C PHE A 235 8.15 6.17 -16.89
N ILE A 236 7.31 6.68 -15.97
CA ILE A 236 6.86 8.07 -15.98
C ILE A 236 7.37 8.81 -14.74
N GLN A 237 7.82 10.05 -14.94
CA GLN A 237 8.19 10.90 -13.81
C GLN A 237 6.95 11.63 -13.29
N GLN A 238 6.68 11.47 -12.00
CA GLN A 238 5.70 12.27 -11.29
C GLN A 238 6.09 13.75 -11.33
N ASN A 239 5.10 14.64 -11.43
CA ASN A 239 5.37 16.06 -11.42
C ASN A 239 6.02 16.47 -10.07
N PRO A 240 7.26 17.03 -10.06
CA PRO A 240 7.92 17.42 -8.82
C PRO A 240 7.10 18.44 -8.01
N ASP A 241 6.33 19.31 -8.69
CA ASP A 241 5.52 20.33 -8.03
C ASP A 241 4.39 19.72 -7.18
N VAL A 242 3.83 18.58 -7.58
CA VAL A 242 2.79 17.92 -6.77
C VAL A 242 3.39 17.12 -5.62
N ILE A 243 4.61 16.59 -5.79
CA ILE A 243 5.35 15.97 -4.67
C ILE A 243 5.59 17.01 -3.58
N ASP A 244 5.99 18.23 -3.95
CA ASP A 244 6.18 19.37 -3.03
C ASP A 244 4.88 19.89 -2.38
N GLN A 245 3.73 19.46 -2.89
CA GLN A 245 2.40 19.70 -2.32
C GLN A 245 1.89 18.55 -1.45
N GLY A 246 2.67 17.47 -1.28
CA GLY A 246 2.35 16.35 -0.39
C GLY A 246 1.97 15.04 -1.10
N VAL A 247 2.09 14.97 -2.43
CA VAL A 247 1.94 13.73 -3.20
C VAL A 247 3.22 12.90 -3.09
N PHE A 248 3.41 12.23 -1.94
CA PHE A 248 4.63 11.45 -1.68
C PHE A 248 4.67 10.10 -2.40
N HIS A 249 3.55 9.63 -2.94
CA HIS A 249 3.37 8.43 -3.76
C HIS A 249 2.38 8.70 -4.90
N ASN A 250 2.48 7.96 -6.01
CA ASN A 250 1.58 8.08 -7.14
C ASN A 250 0.11 7.83 -6.78
N ASP A 251 -0.16 6.86 -5.90
CA ASP A 251 -1.50 6.54 -5.43
C ASP A 251 -2.18 7.67 -4.62
N VAL A 252 -1.55 8.84 -4.46
CA VAL A 252 -2.15 10.06 -3.91
C VAL A 252 -2.64 11.02 -5.01
N ILE A 253 -2.28 10.79 -6.29
CA ILE A 253 -2.64 11.67 -7.42
C ILE A 253 -3.14 10.93 -8.68
N ALA A 254 -2.98 9.61 -8.74
CA ALA A 254 -3.48 8.78 -9.83
C ALA A 254 -3.72 7.32 -9.39
N VAL A 255 -4.70 6.67 -10.01
CA VAL A 255 -4.99 5.24 -9.82
C VAL A 255 -5.47 4.60 -11.13
N SER A 256 -4.96 3.40 -11.43
CA SER A 256 -5.39 2.60 -12.58
C SER A 256 -6.30 1.46 -12.18
N ASN A 257 -7.17 1.02 -13.09
CA ASN A 257 -7.84 -0.27 -13.06
C ASN A 257 -8.26 -0.69 -14.46
N GLN A 258 -7.79 -1.85 -14.92
CA GLN A 258 -8.01 -2.32 -16.30
C GLN A 258 -7.69 -1.23 -17.33
N GLN A 259 -8.62 -0.83 -18.19
CA GLN A 259 -8.42 0.19 -19.22
C GLN A 259 -8.44 1.62 -18.67
N VAL A 260 -8.88 1.83 -17.43
CA VAL A 260 -9.12 3.15 -16.85
C VAL A 260 -7.89 3.65 -16.11
N PHE A 261 -7.52 4.89 -16.39
CA PHE A 261 -6.56 5.66 -15.61
C PHE A 261 -7.19 6.95 -15.10
N PHE A 262 -7.44 7.02 -13.80
CA PHE A 262 -8.01 8.17 -13.13
C PHE A 262 -6.89 8.99 -12.48
N HIS A 263 -6.70 10.23 -12.93
CA HIS A 263 -5.54 11.02 -12.52
C HIS A 263 -5.83 12.53 -12.51
N HIS A 264 -5.03 13.28 -11.76
CA HIS A 264 -5.04 14.74 -11.81
C HIS A 264 -4.40 15.28 -13.09
N GLN A 265 -4.79 16.46 -13.56
CA GLN A 265 -4.16 17.13 -14.72
C GLN A 265 -2.69 17.52 -14.52
N HIS A 266 -2.20 17.46 -13.27
CA HIS A 266 -0.83 17.80 -12.89
C HIS A 266 -0.04 16.60 -12.36
N ALA A 267 -0.53 15.37 -12.54
CA ALA A 267 0.07 14.18 -11.94
C ALA A 267 1.51 13.93 -12.45
N PHE A 268 1.80 14.21 -13.72
CA PHE A 268 3.07 13.85 -14.36
C PHE A 268 3.77 15.05 -15.01
N LEU A 269 5.12 15.07 -14.96
CA LEU A 269 5.94 16.17 -15.48
C LEU A 269 5.72 16.43 -16.99
N ASN A 270 5.57 15.35 -17.77
CA ASN A 270 5.32 15.39 -19.22
C ASN A 270 4.04 14.62 -19.56
N GLN A 271 2.93 14.98 -18.92
CA GLN A 271 1.70 14.18 -18.91
C GLN A 271 1.18 13.77 -20.29
N ALA A 272 1.13 14.69 -21.27
CA ALA A 272 0.66 14.34 -22.62
C ALA A 272 1.48 13.21 -23.25
N ALA A 273 2.82 13.33 -23.23
CA ALA A 273 3.71 12.29 -23.77
C ALA A 273 3.61 10.97 -22.99
N ALA A 274 3.47 11.03 -21.66
CA ALA A 274 3.26 9.86 -20.82
C ALA A 274 1.96 9.11 -21.18
N LEU A 275 0.85 9.84 -21.33
CA LEU A 275 -0.44 9.27 -21.70
C LEU A 275 -0.44 8.72 -23.13
N ASP A 276 0.28 9.37 -24.06
CA ASP A 276 0.43 8.88 -25.43
C ASP A 276 1.24 7.58 -25.50
N GLU A 277 2.32 7.46 -24.71
CA GLU A 277 3.09 6.19 -24.62
C GLU A 277 2.23 5.05 -24.07
N ILE A 278 1.46 5.31 -23.00
CA ILE A 278 0.53 4.34 -22.43
C ILE A 278 -0.52 3.94 -23.48
N ARG A 279 -1.14 4.92 -24.16
CA ARG A 279 -2.15 4.66 -25.19
C ARG A 279 -1.59 3.81 -26.33
N HIS A 280 -0.37 4.09 -26.78
CA HIS A 280 0.29 3.31 -27.82
C HIS A 280 0.49 1.86 -27.40
N LYS A 281 1.04 1.61 -26.21
CA LYS A 281 1.28 0.26 -25.69
C LYS A 281 0.00 -0.50 -25.37
N MET A 282 -1.06 0.19 -24.94
CA MET A 282 -2.39 -0.40 -24.78
C MET A 282 -2.97 -0.84 -26.14
N ALA A 283 -2.76 -0.06 -27.19
CA ALA A 283 -3.18 -0.44 -28.54
C ALA A 283 -2.42 -1.66 -29.08
N GLU A 284 -1.13 -1.84 -28.73
CA GLU A 284 -0.35 -3.04 -29.09
C GLU A 284 -0.91 -4.33 -28.47
N ILE A 285 -1.62 -4.25 -27.34
CA ILE A 285 -2.33 -5.36 -26.72
C ILE A 285 -3.84 -5.36 -27.03
N GLU A 286 -4.26 -4.61 -28.06
CA GLU A 286 -5.63 -4.49 -28.53
C GLU A 286 -6.63 -4.03 -27.44
N GLN A 287 -6.16 -3.21 -26.50
CA GLN A 287 -6.99 -2.63 -25.44
C GLN A 287 -7.18 -1.14 -25.64
N GLU A 288 -8.40 -0.66 -25.34
CA GLU A 288 -8.68 0.77 -25.25
C GLU A 288 -7.96 1.38 -24.04
N PHE A 289 -7.58 2.65 -24.13
CA PHE A 289 -7.08 3.42 -22.99
C PHE A 289 -8.07 4.54 -22.65
N VAL A 290 -8.65 4.47 -21.46
CA VAL A 290 -9.64 5.43 -20.95
C VAL A 290 -8.99 6.32 -19.90
N SER A 291 -8.64 7.54 -20.29
CA SER A 291 -8.09 8.57 -19.39
C SER A 291 -9.22 9.38 -18.78
N ILE A 292 -9.33 9.37 -17.45
CA ILE A 292 -10.26 10.24 -16.71
C ILE A 292 -9.40 11.28 -15.98
N GLU A 293 -9.26 12.45 -16.61
CA GLU A 293 -8.47 13.56 -16.06
C GLU A 293 -9.32 14.47 -15.18
N VAL A 294 -8.84 14.76 -13.96
CA VAL A 294 -9.44 15.75 -13.06
C VAL A 294 -8.74 17.10 -13.28
N PRO A 295 -9.47 18.13 -13.75
CA PRO A 295 -8.87 19.44 -13.92
C PRO A 295 -8.75 20.19 -12.58
N GLU A 296 -7.66 20.94 -12.42
CA GLU A 296 -7.30 21.84 -11.31
C GLU A 296 -8.42 22.87 -11.05
N SER A 297 -9.15 23.27 -12.10
CA SER A 297 -10.30 24.17 -12.00
C SER A 297 -11.51 23.55 -11.30
N ARG A 298 -11.56 22.22 -11.16
CA ARG A 298 -12.64 21.47 -10.49
C ARG A 298 -12.22 20.95 -9.13
N VAL A 299 -11.00 20.40 -9.03
CA VAL A 299 -10.41 19.90 -7.78
C VAL A 299 -8.95 20.32 -7.78
N LYS A 300 -8.52 21.08 -6.78
CA LYS A 300 -7.11 21.48 -6.64
C LYS A 300 -6.27 20.31 -6.14
N VAL A 301 -4.96 20.35 -6.39
CA VAL A 301 -4.01 19.39 -5.78
C VAL A 301 -4.14 19.35 -4.25
N GLU A 302 -4.34 20.50 -3.59
CA GLU A 302 -4.54 20.57 -2.14
C GLU A 302 -5.79 19.79 -1.67
N ASP A 303 -6.90 19.91 -2.41
CA ASP A 303 -8.12 19.16 -2.14
C ASP A 303 -7.89 17.66 -2.37
N ALA A 304 -7.21 17.29 -3.45
CA ALA A 304 -6.86 15.89 -3.73
C ALA A 304 -6.03 15.26 -2.60
N VAL A 305 -5.00 15.98 -2.10
CA VAL A 305 -4.13 15.53 -1.00
C VAL A 305 -4.87 15.48 0.33
N SER A 306 -5.74 16.44 0.63
CA SER A 306 -6.44 16.47 1.93
C SER A 306 -7.60 15.47 2.01
N THR A 307 -8.19 15.11 0.87
CA THR A 307 -9.33 14.19 0.79
C THR A 307 -8.98 12.78 0.37
N TYR A 308 -7.77 12.56 -0.13
CA TYR A 308 -7.31 11.27 -0.65
C TYR A 308 -8.19 10.75 -1.81
N LEU A 309 -8.72 11.64 -2.65
CA LEU A 309 -9.54 11.30 -3.81
C LEU A 309 -8.90 10.21 -4.69
N PHE A 310 -7.61 10.37 -5.01
CA PHE A 310 -6.89 9.41 -5.85
C PHE A 310 -6.33 8.22 -5.08
N ASN A 311 -6.33 8.26 -3.75
CA ASN A 311 -6.04 7.09 -2.92
C ASN A 311 -7.27 6.18 -2.76
N SER A 312 -8.09 6.15 -3.79
CA SER A 312 -9.28 5.33 -3.91
C SER A 312 -8.97 3.98 -4.52
N GLN A 313 -9.85 3.01 -4.30
CA GLN A 313 -9.83 1.77 -5.07
C GLN A 313 -10.82 1.91 -6.24
N ILE A 314 -10.38 1.65 -7.47
CA ILE A 314 -11.31 1.43 -8.58
C ILE A 314 -11.45 -0.08 -8.73
N LEU A 315 -12.68 -0.58 -8.74
CA LEU A 315 -13.01 -2.01 -8.65
C LEU A 315 -13.95 -2.40 -9.77
N THR A 316 -13.56 -3.37 -10.59
CA THR A 316 -14.46 -3.95 -11.61
C THR A 316 -15.51 -4.84 -10.96
N ARG A 317 -16.78 -4.55 -11.22
CA ARG A 317 -17.92 -5.33 -10.77
C ARG A 317 -18.27 -6.46 -11.74
N ALA A 318 -19.12 -7.38 -11.30
CA ALA A 318 -19.55 -8.52 -12.13
C ALA A 318 -20.36 -8.13 -13.37
N ASP A 319 -21.00 -6.96 -13.36
CA ASP A 319 -21.74 -6.39 -14.50
C ASP A 319 -20.84 -5.66 -15.51
N GLY A 320 -19.53 -5.55 -15.25
CA GLY A 320 -18.56 -4.85 -16.10
C GLY A 320 -18.39 -3.37 -15.80
N GLY A 321 -19.24 -2.78 -14.95
CA GLY A 321 -19.05 -1.41 -14.45
C GLY A 321 -17.97 -1.34 -13.37
N MET A 322 -17.57 -0.13 -12.98
CA MET A 322 -16.57 0.10 -11.94
C MET A 322 -17.12 0.92 -10.77
N SER A 323 -16.82 0.47 -9.56
CA SER A 323 -17.05 1.25 -8.35
C SER A 323 -15.76 1.94 -7.90
N ILE A 324 -15.85 3.21 -7.51
CA ILE A 324 -14.76 3.93 -6.84
C ILE A 324 -14.99 3.94 -5.32
N VAL A 325 -13.99 3.49 -4.56
CA VAL A 325 -14.00 3.43 -3.09
C VAL A 325 -13.19 4.59 -2.54
N VAL A 326 -13.87 5.56 -1.94
CA VAL A 326 -13.26 6.78 -1.40
C VAL A 326 -13.38 6.83 0.13
N PRO A 327 -12.48 7.55 0.83
CA PRO A 327 -12.64 7.80 2.26
C PRO A 327 -13.72 8.85 2.53
N GLU A 328 -14.18 8.91 3.77
CA GLU A 328 -15.19 9.86 4.24
C GLU A 328 -14.83 11.34 3.96
N GLU A 329 -13.56 11.69 4.01
CA GLU A 329 -13.03 13.03 3.73
C GLU A 329 -13.35 13.49 2.29
N SER A 330 -13.38 12.57 1.32
CA SER A 330 -13.79 12.88 -0.06
C SER A 330 -15.27 13.26 -0.16
N ARG A 331 -16.14 12.70 0.71
CA ARG A 331 -17.56 13.08 0.78
C ARG A 331 -17.78 14.41 1.47
N GLN A 332 -16.92 14.76 2.43
CA GLN A 332 -17.04 15.98 3.23
C GLN A 332 -16.58 17.24 2.48
N ASN A 333 -15.68 17.11 1.50
CA ASN A 333 -15.25 18.22 0.66
C ASN A 333 -16.21 18.41 -0.52
N SER A 334 -16.80 19.60 -0.63
CA SER A 334 -17.83 19.89 -1.64
C SER A 334 -17.32 19.85 -3.08
N ALA A 335 -16.09 20.30 -3.35
CA ALA A 335 -15.52 20.29 -4.69
C ALA A 335 -15.26 18.86 -5.17
N VAL A 336 -14.65 18.05 -4.31
CA VAL A 336 -14.36 16.63 -4.57
C VAL A 336 -15.66 15.83 -4.72
N TRP A 337 -16.60 16.00 -3.79
CA TRP A 337 -17.87 15.27 -3.85
C TRP A 337 -18.69 15.65 -5.08
N SER A 338 -18.75 16.95 -5.42
CA SER A 338 -19.41 17.40 -6.65
C SER A 338 -18.76 16.79 -7.89
N TYR A 339 -17.42 16.78 -7.98
CA TYR A 339 -16.73 16.16 -9.11
C TYR A 339 -17.03 14.65 -9.21
N LEU A 340 -16.99 13.92 -8.10
CA LEU A 340 -17.29 12.48 -8.08
C LEU A 340 -18.73 12.18 -8.58
N ASN A 341 -19.71 12.97 -8.14
CA ASN A 341 -21.10 12.79 -8.59
C ASN A 341 -21.28 13.13 -10.08
N ASP A 342 -20.57 14.13 -10.59
CA ASP A 342 -20.57 14.42 -12.03
C ASP A 342 -19.88 13.29 -12.81
N MET A 343 -18.75 12.78 -12.32
CA MET A 343 -17.94 11.75 -12.97
C MET A 343 -18.74 10.47 -13.25
N ILE A 344 -19.55 10.01 -12.29
CA ILE A 344 -20.41 8.84 -12.48
C ILE A 344 -21.55 9.05 -13.48
N GLN A 345 -21.75 10.28 -13.97
CA GLN A 345 -22.71 10.62 -15.03
C GLN A 345 -22.02 10.88 -16.39
N MET A 346 -20.68 10.84 -16.47
CA MET A 346 -19.93 11.14 -17.70
C MET A 346 -19.93 10.00 -18.73
N GLY A 347 -20.53 8.84 -18.40
CA GLY A 347 -20.51 7.66 -19.28
C GLY A 347 -19.16 6.95 -19.35
N THR A 348 -18.29 7.17 -18.36
CA THR A 348 -17.05 6.39 -18.18
C THR A 348 -17.36 5.04 -17.51
N PRO A 349 -16.41 4.08 -17.48
CA PRO A 349 -16.63 2.82 -16.77
C PRO A 349 -16.88 2.99 -15.26
N ILE A 350 -16.48 4.11 -14.64
CA ILE A 350 -16.75 4.39 -13.24
C ILE A 350 -18.14 5.02 -13.10
N ASP A 351 -19.06 4.32 -12.44
CA ASP A 351 -20.48 4.68 -12.35
C ASP A 351 -21.10 4.51 -10.95
N ASP A 352 -20.31 4.10 -9.95
CA ASP A 352 -20.76 3.92 -8.55
C ASP A 352 -19.70 4.41 -7.57
N ILE A 353 -20.15 5.06 -6.48
CA ILE A 353 -19.27 5.56 -5.42
C ILE A 353 -19.58 4.80 -4.13
N LYS A 354 -18.54 4.25 -3.49
CA LYS A 354 -18.60 3.67 -2.15
C LYS A 354 -17.75 4.49 -1.19
N VAL A 355 -18.28 4.79 -0.01
CA VAL A 355 -17.61 5.60 1.01
C VAL A 355 -17.35 4.76 2.26
N PHE A 356 -16.13 4.84 2.79
CA PHE A 356 -15.76 4.17 4.05
C PHE A 356 -15.12 5.15 5.05
N ASP A 357 -15.48 4.97 6.32
CA ASP A 357 -14.80 5.65 7.43
C ASP A 357 -13.53 4.89 7.81
N LEU A 358 -12.39 5.50 7.46
CA LEU A 358 -11.04 5.00 7.72
C LEU A 358 -10.22 6.03 8.51
N ARG A 359 -10.88 6.83 9.36
CA ARG A 359 -10.27 7.99 10.03
C ARG A 359 -8.94 7.69 10.72
N GLU A 360 -8.79 6.52 11.34
CA GLU A 360 -7.55 6.19 12.07
C GLU A 360 -6.35 5.99 11.12
N SER A 361 -6.58 5.43 9.93
CA SER A 361 -5.55 5.32 8.89
C SER A 361 -5.33 6.68 8.20
N MET A 362 -6.42 7.39 7.88
CA MET A 362 -6.38 8.71 7.23
C MET A 362 -5.62 9.75 8.07
N ARG A 363 -5.71 9.70 9.40
CA ARG A 363 -4.94 10.57 10.31
C ARG A 363 -3.42 10.37 10.21
N ASN A 364 -2.96 9.19 9.80
CA ASN A 364 -1.55 8.95 9.48
C ASN A 364 -1.24 9.05 7.97
N GLY A 365 -2.23 9.43 7.15
CA GLY A 365 -2.08 9.63 5.71
C GLY A 365 -2.13 8.34 4.88
N GLY A 366 -3.01 7.40 5.22
CA GLY A 366 -3.35 6.28 4.34
C GLY A 366 -4.85 6.13 4.14
N GLY A 367 -5.30 6.18 2.89
CA GLY A 367 -6.69 5.98 2.51
C GLY A 367 -6.98 4.53 2.09
N PRO A 368 -8.11 4.30 1.39
CA PRO A 368 -8.54 2.98 0.93
C PRO A 368 -7.46 2.21 0.15
N ALA A 369 -6.74 2.88 -0.76
CA ALA A 369 -5.74 2.26 -1.61
C ALA A 369 -4.42 1.97 -0.88
N CYS A 370 -3.95 2.87 0.01
CA CYS A 370 -2.72 2.61 0.77
C CYS A 370 -2.81 1.32 1.58
N LEU A 371 -4.00 1.00 2.11
CA LEU A 371 -4.25 -0.19 2.92
C LEU A 371 -4.20 -1.51 2.14
N ARG A 372 -4.11 -1.50 0.80
CA ARG A 372 -4.28 -2.71 -0.01
C ARG A 372 -3.23 -2.91 -1.10
N LEU A 373 -2.71 -4.13 -1.17
CA LEU A 373 -1.90 -4.64 -2.29
C LEU A 373 -2.83 -5.33 -3.29
N ARG A 374 -2.72 -4.98 -4.57
CA ARG A 374 -3.47 -5.62 -5.66
C ARG A 374 -2.67 -6.76 -6.27
N VAL A 375 -3.27 -7.94 -6.43
CA VAL A 375 -2.62 -9.12 -6.99
C VAL A 375 -3.54 -9.73 -8.04
N ALA A 376 -3.22 -9.51 -9.32
CA ALA A 376 -3.96 -10.09 -10.43
C ALA A 376 -3.50 -11.53 -10.70
N VAL A 377 -4.44 -12.47 -10.71
CA VAL A 377 -4.22 -13.93 -10.78
C VAL A 377 -5.09 -14.57 -11.86
N ASN A 378 -4.62 -15.66 -12.44
CA ASN A 378 -5.50 -16.65 -13.09
C ASN A 378 -6.10 -17.64 -12.05
N GLU A 379 -6.95 -18.56 -12.50
CA GLU A 379 -7.62 -19.51 -11.61
C GLU A 379 -6.65 -20.48 -10.91
N ALA A 380 -5.62 -20.96 -11.62
CA ALA A 380 -4.64 -21.89 -11.07
C ALA A 380 -3.79 -21.23 -9.97
N GLU A 381 -3.36 -19.99 -10.19
CA GLU A 381 -2.66 -19.16 -9.20
C GLU A 381 -3.54 -18.84 -8.00
N LEU A 382 -4.81 -18.46 -8.22
CA LEU A 382 -5.77 -18.22 -7.13
C LEU A 382 -5.86 -19.43 -6.20
N ASN A 383 -5.94 -20.65 -6.77
CA ASN A 383 -6.02 -21.90 -6.02
C ASN A 383 -4.69 -22.27 -5.32
N ALA A 384 -3.57 -21.67 -5.71
CA ALA A 384 -2.26 -21.88 -5.11
C ALA A 384 -1.92 -20.90 -3.98
N VAL A 385 -2.68 -19.81 -3.82
CA VAL A 385 -2.56 -18.89 -2.68
C VAL A 385 -2.98 -19.60 -1.40
N ASN A 386 -2.34 -19.27 -0.27
CA ASN A 386 -2.77 -19.77 1.05
C ASN A 386 -4.26 -19.43 1.30
N PRO A 387 -5.14 -20.44 1.42
CA PRO A 387 -6.58 -20.20 1.47
C PRO A 387 -7.06 -19.56 2.78
N ASN A 388 -6.26 -19.62 3.84
CA ASN A 388 -6.61 -19.06 5.17
C ASN A 388 -6.55 -17.54 5.21
N LEU A 389 -6.12 -16.90 4.13
CA LEU A 389 -6.00 -15.44 4.02
C LEU A 389 -7.29 -14.80 3.51
N PHE A 390 -8.16 -15.55 2.83
CA PHE A 390 -9.33 -15.00 2.16
C PHE A 390 -10.42 -14.63 3.15
N MET A 391 -10.88 -13.38 3.05
CA MET A 391 -11.94 -12.83 3.88
C MET A 391 -13.26 -13.57 3.63
N ASN A 392 -13.88 -14.02 4.72
CA ASN A 392 -15.20 -14.64 4.75
C ASN A 392 -15.82 -14.42 6.13
N ASP A 393 -17.06 -14.88 6.36
CA ASP A 393 -17.75 -14.68 7.64
C ASP A 393 -16.99 -15.26 8.85
N ALA A 394 -16.39 -16.44 8.70
CA ALA A 394 -15.66 -17.10 9.77
C ALA A 394 -14.38 -16.33 10.12
N LEU A 395 -13.55 -16.01 9.11
CA LEU A 395 -12.31 -15.26 9.32
C LEU A 395 -12.60 -13.85 9.85
N PHE A 396 -13.64 -13.17 9.34
CA PHE A 396 -14.04 -11.86 9.84
C PHE A 396 -14.40 -11.92 11.33
N LYS A 397 -15.21 -12.90 11.75
CA LYS A 397 -15.56 -13.09 13.16
C LYS A 397 -14.33 -13.40 14.02
N THR A 398 -13.48 -14.32 13.57
CA THR A 398 -12.25 -14.70 14.27
C THR A 398 -11.31 -13.51 14.45
N LEU A 399 -11.07 -12.72 13.40
CA LEU A 399 -10.19 -11.55 13.48
C LEU A 399 -10.78 -10.45 14.36
N ASN A 400 -12.09 -10.22 14.34
CA ASN A 400 -12.70 -9.25 15.26
C ASN A 400 -12.57 -9.68 16.73
N GLN A 401 -12.76 -10.97 17.03
CA GLN A 401 -12.58 -11.50 18.38
C GLN A 401 -11.11 -11.40 18.84
N TRP A 402 -10.18 -11.74 17.94
CA TRP A 402 -8.75 -11.58 18.19
C TRP A 402 -8.36 -10.10 18.43
N VAL A 403 -8.91 -9.16 17.65
CA VAL A 403 -8.73 -7.72 17.88
C VAL A 403 -9.29 -7.31 19.25
N ASP A 404 -10.50 -7.77 19.59
CA ASP A 404 -11.13 -7.44 20.88
C ASP A 404 -10.34 -7.93 22.10
N GLN A 405 -9.64 -9.06 21.95
CA GLN A 405 -8.83 -9.66 23.00
C GLN A 405 -7.48 -8.94 23.19
N HIS A 406 -6.84 -8.49 22.11
CA HIS A 406 -5.43 -8.09 22.14
C HIS A 406 -5.15 -6.60 21.94
N TYR A 407 -6.13 -5.82 21.45
CA TYR A 407 -5.90 -4.42 21.09
C TYR A 407 -6.39 -3.47 22.18
N ARG A 408 -5.60 -2.43 22.44
CA ARG A 408 -5.99 -1.31 23.30
C ARG A 408 -6.95 -0.36 22.57
N ASP A 409 -7.83 0.27 23.33
CA ASP A 409 -8.78 1.29 22.83
C ASP A 409 -8.18 2.70 22.82
N GLU A 410 -7.06 2.90 23.52
CA GLU A 410 -6.27 4.12 23.53
C GLU A 410 -4.79 3.75 23.59
N LEU A 411 -3.96 4.41 22.80
CA LEU A 411 -2.51 4.27 22.84
C LEU A 411 -1.82 5.62 22.60
N THR A 412 -0.86 5.93 23.45
CA THR A 412 0.00 7.12 23.36
C THR A 412 1.46 6.71 23.17
N GLN A 413 2.35 7.69 23.01
CA GLN A 413 3.78 7.41 22.92
C GLN A 413 4.33 6.78 24.21
N ASP A 414 3.85 7.21 25.38
CA ASP A 414 4.37 6.74 26.67
C ASP A 414 4.06 5.25 26.90
N ASP A 415 2.91 4.79 26.40
CA ASP A 415 2.50 3.39 26.46
C ASP A 415 3.43 2.44 25.69
N LEU A 416 4.24 2.96 24.76
CA LEU A 416 5.22 2.15 24.02
C LEU A 416 6.32 1.56 24.91
N ALA A 417 6.50 2.11 26.12
CA ALA A 417 7.40 1.58 27.14
C ALA A 417 6.76 0.55 28.08
N ASP A 418 5.44 0.38 28.04
CA ASP A 418 4.75 -0.60 28.88
C ASP A 418 5.21 -2.03 28.50
N PRO A 419 5.83 -2.78 29.43
CA PRO A 419 6.25 -4.15 29.18
C PRO A 419 5.09 -5.05 28.71
N SER A 420 3.87 -4.75 29.17
CA SER A 420 2.66 -5.50 28.84
C SER A 420 2.32 -5.37 27.35
N LEU A 421 2.54 -4.20 26.74
CA LEU A 421 2.26 -3.97 25.32
C LEU A 421 3.12 -4.88 24.42
N LEU A 422 4.40 -5.11 24.77
CA LEU A 422 5.26 -6.03 24.03
C LEU A 422 4.72 -7.47 24.11
N ILE A 423 4.30 -7.90 25.31
CA ILE A 423 3.80 -9.25 25.57
C ILE A 423 2.47 -9.45 24.84
N GLU A 424 1.53 -8.51 24.98
CA GLU A 424 0.25 -8.46 24.25
C GLU A 424 0.48 -8.57 22.75
N SER A 425 1.35 -7.72 22.18
CA SER A 425 1.61 -7.73 20.73
C SER A 425 2.21 -9.04 20.24
N ARG A 426 3.21 -9.60 20.93
CA ARG A 426 3.81 -10.88 20.53
C ARG A 426 2.83 -12.05 20.66
N THR A 427 2.02 -12.06 21.71
CA THR A 427 0.98 -13.09 21.91
C THR A 427 -0.04 -13.01 20.78
N ALA A 428 -0.53 -11.80 20.47
CA ALA A 428 -1.45 -11.56 19.39
C ALA A 428 -0.88 -12.04 18.05
N LEU A 429 0.37 -11.70 17.75
CA LEU A 429 1.04 -12.09 16.50
C LEU A 429 1.26 -13.60 16.38
N ASP A 430 1.59 -14.28 17.47
CA ASP A 430 1.76 -15.74 17.48
C ASP A 430 0.43 -16.46 17.21
N GLU A 431 -0.65 -16.02 17.85
CA GLU A 431 -2.00 -16.51 17.56
C GLU A 431 -2.41 -16.22 16.12
N LEU A 432 -2.12 -15.02 15.61
CA LEU A 432 -2.47 -14.62 14.24
C LEU A 432 -1.78 -15.49 13.20
N THR A 433 -0.51 -15.86 13.39
CA THR A 433 0.19 -16.76 12.45
C THR A 433 -0.43 -18.15 12.39
N LYS A 434 -1.10 -18.60 13.46
CA LYS A 434 -1.87 -19.85 13.47
C LYS A 434 -3.20 -19.67 12.75
N ILE A 435 -3.92 -18.57 13.01
CA ILE A 435 -5.18 -18.22 12.32
C ILE A 435 -4.98 -18.15 10.80
N LEU A 436 -3.92 -17.47 10.34
CA LEU A 436 -3.64 -17.25 8.93
C LEU A 436 -2.75 -18.34 8.30
N ASN A 437 -2.35 -19.35 9.08
CA ASN A 437 -1.45 -20.43 8.67
C ASN A 437 -0.15 -19.93 7.96
N LEU A 438 0.54 -18.98 8.60
CA LEU A 438 1.76 -18.37 8.05
C LEU A 438 3.05 -19.07 8.51
N GLY A 439 2.99 -19.86 9.59
CA GLY A 439 4.18 -20.37 10.27
C GLY A 439 4.97 -19.28 10.99
N SER A 440 6.22 -19.57 11.37
CA SER A 440 7.08 -18.66 12.12
C SER A 440 7.70 -17.58 11.22
N VAL A 441 6.92 -16.55 10.85
CA VAL A 441 7.37 -15.45 9.97
C VAL A 441 8.01 -14.28 10.73
N TYR A 442 7.78 -14.15 12.04
CA TYR A 442 8.36 -13.09 12.87
C TYR A 442 9.69 -13.49 13.49
N HIS A 443 10.48 -12.49 13.90
CA HIS A 443 11.79 -12.74 14.52
C HIS A 443 11.63 -13.41 15.89
N PHE A 444 10.70 -12.96 16.73
CA PHE A 444 10.49 -13.53 18.07
C PHE A 444 10.02 -15.01 18.09
N GLN A 445 9.57 -15.54 16.95
CA GLN A 445 9.11 -16.94 16.82
C GLN A 445 10.24 -17.90 16.39
N ARG A 446 11.47 -17.40 16.24
CA ARG A 446 12.59 -18.11 15.62
C ARG A 446 13.77 -18.28 16.55
#